data_AF-A0ABD3EYB6-F1
#
_entry.id   AF-A0ABD3EYB6-F1
#
_cell.length_a   1.000
_cell.length_b   1.000
_cell.length_c   1.000
_cell.angle_alpha   90.00
_cell.angle_beta   90.00
_cell.angle_gamma   90.00
#
_symmetry.space_group_name_H-M   'P 1'
#
loop_
_entity.id
_entity.type
_entity.pdbx_description
1 polymer ?
#
loop_
_entity_poly.entity_id
_entity_poly.type
_entity_poly.pdbx_seq_one_letter_code
_entity_poly.pdbx_strand_id
1 'polypeptide(L)'
;MASLYCGVVGEAGSAFLIDIEEGKSVDQLKDAIKRKKSATINCDANMLQLFLAKKNGVWLTEADVKEGVSDTTGLEPLKAARASLRSVGLSDEDVGGVDEAEAAEGRGPVNVLVVVPEQDDDRFPAMDVLEVMLPHVLTHAPTTLIKQSVNFKDDLCEFYGCYRRKKRWVRCMLLDVAFPQSLVIALHLFRHSNEYLAPVLMKISDIDDMKNGLLLFKPLKHAFDHFQISFILDDTNVFRLKLFDSNIRDLRLVDLKDRDGNKVLSAEQMRVLKNSVSLTRNGCLFDMQTTFGDVDGVHWFRATIRSLFKPAGKNGSRDCLGEALDR
;
A
#
# COMPACT_ATOMS: atom_id res chain seq x y z
N MET A 1 -42.45 -6.05 -20.75
CA MET A 1 -41.15 -6.27 -20.07
C MET A 1 -40.15 -6.24 -21.18
N ALA A 2 -39.09 -5.45 -21.08
CA ALA A 2 -38.06 -5.42 -22.10
C ALA A 2 -36.97 -6.43 -21.78
N SER A 3 -36.55 -7.15 -22.82
CA SER A 3 -35.40 -8.05 -22.79
C SER A 3 -34.22 -7.31 -23.44
N LEU A 4 -33.33 -6.76 -22.62
CA LEU A 4 -32.22 -5.91 -23.08
C LEU A 4 -30.93 -6.71 -23.16
N TYR A 5 -30.26 -6.69 -24.30
CA TYR A 5 -28.90 -7.19 -24.44
C TYR A 5 -27.89 -6.08 -24.17
N CYS A 6 -27.02 -6.32 -23.20
CA CYS A 6 -26.02 -5.37 -22.72
C CYS A 6 -24.61 -5.87 -23.06
N GLY A 7 -23.67 -4.99 -23.40
CA GLY A 7 -22.24 -5.30 -23.56
C GLY A 7 -21.36 -4.38 -22.72
N VAL A 8 -20.23 -4.87 -22.23
CA VAL A 8 -19.23 -4.07 -21.50
C VAL A 8 -18.17 -3.57 -22.47
N VAL A 9 -17.92 -2.26 -22.47
CA VAL A 9 -16.89 -1.63 -23.33
C VAL A 9 -15.50 -2.06 -22.86
N GLY A 10 -14.61 -2.41 -23.79
CA GLY A 10 -13.25 -2.87 -23.47
C GLY A 10 -13.12 -4.35 -23.07
N GLU A 11 -14.22 -5.10 -22.95
CA GLU A 11 -14.21 -6.53 -22.61
C GLU A 11 -14.82 -7.37 -23.74
N ALA A 12 -13.98 -8.17 -24.41
CA ALA A 12 -14.40 -9.03 -25.51
C ALA A 12 -15.36 -10.14 -25.02
N GLY A 13 -16.46 -10.33 -25.75
CA GLY A 13 -17.44 -11.38 -25.45
C GLY A 13 -18.26 -11.13 -24.18
N SER A 14 -18.37 -9.87 -23.76
CA SER A 14 -19.01 -9.47 -22.51
C SER A 14 -20.53 -9.45 -22.55
N ALA A 15 -21.16 -9.71 -23.70
CA ALA A 15 -22.59 -9.53 -23.92
C ALA A 15 -23.48 -10.40 -22.98
N PHE A 16 -24.58 -9.83 -22.46
CA PHE A 16 -25.47 -10.49 -21.50
C PHE A 16 -26.88 -9.92 -21.51
N LEU A 17 -27.86 -10.78 -21.17
CA LEU A 17 -29.27 -10.41 -21.10
C LEU A 17 -29.69 -9.85 -19.73
N ILE A 18 -30.49 -8.78 -19.75
CA ILE A 18 -31.19 -8.16 -18.61
C ILE A 18 -32.68 -8.07 -18.93
N ASP A 19 -33.50 -8.68 -18.09
CA ASP A 19 -34.96 -8.49 -18.11
C ASP A 19 -35.35 -7.37 -17.15
N ILE A 20 -36.06 -6.35 -17.64
CA ILE A 20 -36.48 -5.20 -16.84
C ILE A 20 -37.82 -4.64 -17.33
N GLU A 21 -38.65 -4.16 -16.40
CA GLU A 21 -39.89 -3.46 -16.74
C GLU A 21 -39.59 -2.12 -17.44
N GLU A 22 -40.22 -1.87 -18.59
CA GLU A 22 -39.97 -0.68 -19.43
C GLU A 22 -40.33 0.65 -18.75
N GLY A 23 -41.14 0.59 -17.70
CA GLY A 23 -41.47 1.75 -16.86
C GLY A 23 -40.41 2.10 -15.82
N LYS A 24 -39.38 1.27 -15.64
CA LYS A 24 -38.27 1.53 -14.72
C LYS A 24 -37.38 2.63 -15.26
N SER A 25 -36.61 3.22 -14.37
CA SER A 25 -35.67 4.28 -14.70
C SER A 25 -34.31 3.76 -15.15
N VAL A 26 -33.52 4.62 -15.80
CA VAL A 26 -32.11 4.35 -16.12
C VAL A 26 -31.30 3.99 -14.88
N ASP A 27 -31.57 4.62 -13.74
CA ASP A 27 -30.94 4.29 -12.45
C ASP A 27 -31.20 2.84 -12.02
N GLN A 28 -32.44 2.39 -12.15
CA GLN A 28 -32.82 1.01 -11.85
C GLN A 28 -32.20 0.00 -12.84
N LEU A 29 -31.95 0.41 -14.08
CA LEU A 29 -31.20 -0.39 -15.05
C LEU A 29 -29.73 -0.53 -14.64
N LYS A 30 -29.08 0.53 -14.15
CA LYS A 30 -27.71 0.46 -13.62
C LYS A 30 -27.60 -0.53 -12.46
N ASP A 31 -28.56 -0.50 -11.53
CA ASP A 31 -28.63 -1.46 -10.42
C ASP A 31 -28.82 -2.91 -10.90
N ALA A 32 -29.67 -3.12 -11.90
CA ALA A 32 -29.91 -4.44 -12.49
C ALA A 32 -28.64 -5.00 -13.17
N ILE A 33 -27.92 -4.16 -13.91
CA ILE A 33 -26.65 -4.50 -14.55
C ILE A 33 -25.60 -4.90 -13.50
N LYS A 34 -25.37 -4.06 -12.48
CA LYS A 34 -24.42 -4.34 -11.40
C LYS A 34 -24.76 -5.66 -10.70
N ARG A 35 -26.04 -5.90 -10.39
CA ARG A 35 -26.48 -7.14 -9.74
C ARG A 35 -26.22 -8.38 -10.60
N LYS A 36 -26.37 -8.29 -11.92
CA LYS A 36 -26.16 -9.40 -12.85
C LYS A 36 -24.67 -9.71 -13.07
N LYS A 37 -23.83 -8.67 -13.12
CA LYS A 37 -22.39 -8.77 -13.40
C LYS A 37 -21.54 -8.29 -12.21
N SER A 38 -21.94 -8.67 -10.99
CA SER A 38 -21.28 -8.19 -9.75
C SER A 38 -19.83 -8.63 -9.59
N ALA A 39 -19.41 -9.72 -10.24
CA ALA A 39 -18.02 -10.19 -10.23
C ALA A 39 -17.11 -9.39 -11.19
N THR A 40 -17.69 -8.75 -12.20
CA THR A 40 -16.98 -7.95 -13.22
C THR A 40 -17.07 -6.46 -12.91
N ILE A 41 -18.20 -6.01 -12.37
CA ILE A 41 -18.47 -4.60 -12.05
C ILE A 41 -18.29 -4.38 -10.56
N ASN A 42 -17.10 -3.95 -10.17
CA ASN A 42 -16.74 -3.70 -8.76
C ASN A 42 -17.11 -2.29 -8.27
N CYS A 43 -17.40 -1.35 -9.17
CA CYS A 43 -17.78 0.02 -8.82
C CYS A 43 -19.25 0.13 -8.37
N ASP A 44 -19.62 1.29 -7.82
CA ASP A 44 -21.03 1.59 -7.53
C ASP A 44 -21.86 1.74 -8.80
N ALA A 45 -23.14 1.34 -8.75
CA ALA A 45 -24.01 1.32 -9.91
C ALA A 45 -24.20 2.72 -10.50
N ASN A 46 -24.27 3.74 -9.64
CA ASN A 46 -24.36 5.15 -10.05
C ASN A 46 -23.17 5.62 -10.90
N MET A 47 -21.98 5.01 -10.73
CA MET A 47 -20.75 5.32 -11.47
C MET A 47 -20.76 4.76 -12.89
N LEU A 48 -21.58 3.75 -13.18
CA LEU A 48 -21.70 3.20 -14.52
C LEU A 48 -22.19 4.27 -15.50
N GLN A 49 -21.57 4.34 -16.68
CA GLN A 49 -22.05 5.13 -17.79
C GLN A 49 -22.70 4.20 -18.81
N LEU A 50 -23.96 4.48 -19.16
CA LEU A 50 -24.72 3.67 -20.11
C LEU A 50 -24.90 4.45 -21.41
N PHE A 51 -24.76 3.76 -22.53
CA PHE A 51 -24.94 4.31 -23.87
C PHE A 51 -25.92 3.43 -24.65
N LEU A 52 -26.75 4.04 -25.48
CA LEU A 52 -27.48 3.30 -26.50
C LEU A 52 -26.46 2.76 -27.50
N ALA A 53 -26.47 1.46 -27.70
CA ALA A 53 -25.59 0.75 -28.62
C ALA A 53 -26.06 0.92 -30.08
N LYS A 54 -26.47 2.15 -30.45
CA LYS A 54 -27.04 2.49 -31.74
C LYS A 54 -26.10 3.47 -32.45
N LYS A 55 -25.50 3.03 -33.55
CA LYS A 55 -24.61 3.85 -34.38
C LYS A 55 -25.31 4.14 -35.71
N ASN A 56 -25.50 5.42 -36.03
CA ASN A 56 -26.21 5.86 -37.25
C ASN A 56 -27.62 5.25 -37.40
N GLY A 57 -28.33 5.02 -36.29
CA GLY A 57 -29.68 4.46 -36.31
C GLY A 57 -29.75 2.92 -36.38
N VAL A 58 -28.61 2.22 -36.38
CA VAL A 58 -28.52 0.75 -36.40
C VAL A 58 -27.92 0.24 -35.09
N TRP A 59 -28.49 -0.82 -34.51
CA TRP A 59 -27.94 -1.46 -33.30
C TRP A 59 -26.62 -2.15 -33.61
N LEU A 60 -25.68 -2.11 -32.67
CA LEU A 60 -24.49 -2.96 -32.70
C LEU A 60 -24.90 -4.41 -32.52
N THR A 61 -24.11 -5.34 -33.04
CA THR A 61 -24.36 -6.78 -32.92
C THR A 61 -23.50 -7.40 -31.81
N GLU A 62 -23.85 -8.62 -31.38
CA GLU A 62 -22.98 -9.38 -30.48
C GLU A 62 -21.60 -9.63 -31.08
N ALA A 63 -21.49 -9.79 -32.41
CA ALA A 63 -20.21 -9.87 -33.11
C ALA A 63 -19.35 -8.61 -32.92
N ASP A 64 -19.95 -7.42 -33.03
CA ASP A 64 -19.23 -6.15 -32.80
C ASP A 64 -18.70 -6.03 -31.36
N VAL A 65 -19.47 -6.51 -30.38
CA VAL A 65 -19.03 -6.54 -28.96
C VAL A 65 -18.00 -7.64 -28.71
N LYS A 66 -18.06 -8.75 -29.45
CA LYS A 66 -17.10 -9.85 -29.35
C LYS A 66 -15.72 -9.46 -29.86
N GLU A 67 -15.64 -8.67 -30.93
CA GLU A 67 -14.38 -8.10 -31.42
C GLU A 67 -13.82 -7.01 -30.48
N GLY A 68 -14.66 -6.51 -29.57
CA GLY A 68 -14.32 -5.50 -28.58
C GLY A 68 -14.66 -4.11 -29.07
N VAL A 69 -15.58 -3.44 -28.38
CA VAL A 69 -15.88 -2.02 -28.63
C VAL A 69 -14.82 -1.18 -27.91
N SER A 70 -14.00 -0.46 -28.68
CA SER A 70 -12.87 0.31 -28.16
C SER A 70 -13.26 1.68 -27.61
N ASP A 71 -14.36 2.28 -28.07
CA ASP A 71 -14.85 3.57 -27.58
C ASP A 71 -16.37 3.73 -27.75
N THR A 72 -16.94 4.77 -27.12
CA THR A 72 -18.36 5.12 -27.23
C THR A 72 -18.61 6.35 -28.13
N THR A 73 -17.65 6.68 -28.99
CA THR A 73 -17.70 7.87 -29.83
C THR A 73 -18.87 7.80 -30.81
N GLY A 74 -19.75 8.80 -30.75
CA GLY A 74 -20.94 8.87 -31.61
C GLY A 74 -22.13 8.05 -31.13
N LEU A 75 -22.07 7.47 -29.92
CA LEU A 75 -23.19 6.83 -29.26
C LEU A 75 -23.94 7.80 -28.34
N GLU A 76 -25.24 7.57 -28.16
CA GLU A 76 -26.07 8.42 -27.31
C GLU A 76 -25.97 8.00 -25.83
N PRO A 77 -25.52 8.90 -24.92
CA PRO A 77 -25.41 8.59 -23.50
C PRO A 77 -26.76 8.71 -22.77
N LEU A 78 -27.07 7.73 -21.93
CA LEU A 78 -28.26 7.71 -21.06
C LEU A 78 -28.03 8.53 -19.78
N LYS A 79 -27.98 9.86 -19.92
CA LYS A 79 -27.58 10.78 -18.84
C LYS A 79 -28.64 10.98 -17.74
N ALA A 80 -29.92 10.90 -18.10
CA ALA A 80 -31.01 11.24 -17.19
C ALA A 80 -31.40 10.02 -16.32
N ALA A 81 -30.90 9.96 -15.09
CA ALA A 81 -31.13 8.84 -14.16
C ALA A 81 -32.63 8.52 -13.92
N ARG A 82 -33.50 9.53 -13.97
CA ARG A 82 -34.96 9.40 -13.79
C ARG A 82 -35.73 9.08 -15.07
N ALA A 83 -35.09 9.15 -16.24
CA ALA A 83 -35.77 8.84 -17.49
C ALA A 83 -36.19 7.37 -17.49
N SER A 84 -37.41 7.11 -17.95
CA SER A 84 -37.92 5.75 -18.07
C SER A 84 -37.33 5.06 -19.30
N LEU A 85 -37.19 3.72 -19.27
CA LEU A 85 -36.63 2.97 -20.39
C LEU A 85 -37.42 3.18 -21.69
N ARG A 86 -38.76 3.22 -21.62
CA ARG A 86 -39.61 3.60 -22.77
C ARG A 86 -39.31 4.96 -23.37
N SER A 87 -38.88 5.94 -22.56
CA SER A 87 -38.64 7.30 -23.04
C SER A 87 -37.25 7.48 -23.67
N VAL A 88 -36.37 6.49 -23.51
CA VAL A 88 -35.01 6.50 -24.03
C VAL A 88 -34.80 5.46 -25.14
N GLY A 89 -35.88 4.94 -25.74
CA GLY A 89 -35.80 3.98 -26.84
C GLY A 89 -35.36 2.57 -26.41
N LEU A 90 -35.64 2.18 -25.16
CA LEU A 90 -35.39 0.85 -24.61
C LEU A 90 -36.71 0.15 -24.21
N SER A 91 -37.79 0.43 -24.93
CA SER A 91 -39.03 -0.36 -24.81
C SER A 91 -38.92 -1.68 -25.56
N ASP A 92 -39.80 -2.64 -25.26
CA ASP A 92 -39.86 -3.93 -25.96
C ASP A 92 -40.12 -3.74 -27.47
N GLU A 93 -40.90 -2.71 -27.83
CA GLU A 93 -41.17 -2.33 -29.22
C GLU A 93 -39.94 -1.75 -29.92
N ASP A 94 -39.09 -1.00 -29.21
CA ASP A 94 -37.91 -0.32 -29.78
C ASP A 94 -36.71 -1.22 -29.98
N VAL A 95 -36.52 -2.22 -29.09
CA VAL A 95 -35.34 -3.08 -29.13
C VAL A 95 -35.41 -4.16 -30.22
N GLY A 96 -36.61 -4.36 -30.78
CA GLY A 96 -36.86 -5.29 -31.88
C GLY A 96 -36.76 -6.75 -31.44
N GLY A 97 -37.66 -7.60 -31.94
CA GLY A 97 -37.53 -9.03 -31.77
C GLY A 97 -36.32 -9.54 -32.56
N VAL A 98 -35.47 -10.32 -31.92
CA VAL A 98 -34.35 -10.99 -32.60
C VAL A 98 -34.91 -12.21 -33.32
N ASP A 99 -34.62 -12.35 -34.62
CA ASP A 99 -34.87 -13.63 -35.29
C ASP A 99 -34.00 -14.70 -34.60
N GLU A 100 -34.60 -15.81 -34.17
CA GLU A 100 -33.89 -16.90 -33.49
C GLU A 100 -32.70 -17.42 -34.32
N ALA A 101 -32.78 -17.34 -35.65
CA ALA A 101 -31.68 -17.68 -36.55
C ALA A 101 -30.53 -16.66 -36.48
N GLU A 102 -30.84 -15.36 -36.44
CA GLU A 102 -29.82 -14.30 -36.32
C GLU A 102 -29.16 -14.28 -34.94
N ALA A 103 -29.92 -14.61 -33.89
CA ALA A 103 -29.41 -14.80 -32.53
C ALA A 103 -28.39 -15.95 -32.48
N ALA A 104 -28.70 -17.09 -33.11
CA ALA A 104 -27.79 -18.24 -33.16
C ALA A 104 -26.49 -17.95 -33.93
N GLU A 105 -26.51 -17.01 -34.88
CA GLU A 105 -25.34 -16.54 -35.63
C GLU A 105 -24.55 -15.43 -34.90
N GLY A 106 -24.98 -14.97 -33.72
CA GLY A 106 -24.35 -13.86 -33.00
C GLY A 106 -24.54 -12.50 -33.69
N ARG A 107 -25.57 -12.38 -34.56
CA ARG A 107 -25.99 -11.14 -35.21
C ARG A 107 -27.09 -10.42 -34.44
N GLY A 108 -27.47 -10.95 -33.28
CA GLY A 108 -28.43 -10.33 -32.39
C GLY A 108 -28.01 -8.91 -31.97
N PRO A 109 -28.97 -7.98 -31.84
CA PRO A 109 -28.70 -6.61 -31.46
C PRO A 109 -28.28 -6.51 -29.98
N VAL A 110 -27.23 -5.74 -29.73
CA VAL A 110 -26.88 -5.19 -28.42
C VAL A 110 -27.58 -3.85 -28.30
N ASN A 111 -28.34 -3.65 -27.22
CA ASN A 111 -29.14 -2.45 -27.00
C ASN A 111 -28.40 -1.42 -26.14
N VAL A 112 -27.61 -1.89 -25.16
CA VAL A 112 -26.94 -1.02 -24.18
C VAL A 112 -25.45 -1.35 -24.11
N LEU A 113 -24.61 -0.33 -24.24
CA LEU A 113 -23.19 -0.43 -23.90
C LEU A 113 -22.95 0.15 -22.51
N VAL A 114 -22.26 -0.64 -21.69
CA VAL A 114 -21.90 -0.33 -20.31
C VAL A 114 -20.43 0.04 -20.30
N VAL A 115 -20.15 1.32 -20.04
CA VAL A 115 -18.81 1.77 -19.69
C VAL A 115 -18.71 1.66 -18.19
N VAL A 116 -17.93 0.68 -17.76
CA VAL A 116 -17.37 0.68 -16.40
C VAL A 116 -16.28 1.74 -16.46
N PRO A 117 -16.41 2.88 -15.75
CA PRO A 117 -15.30 3.81 -15.68
C PRO A 117 -14.10 3.00 -15.21
N GLU A 118 -12.93 3.23 -15.82
CA GLU A 118 -11.69 2.85 -15.15
C GLU A 118 -11.85 3.41 -13.75
N GLN A 119 -11.97 2.50 -12.78
CA GLN A 119 -11.89 2.95 -11.42
C GLN A 119 -10.50 3.58 -11.40
N ASP A 120 -10.44 4.90 -11.14
CA ASP A 120 -9.38 5.44 -10.31
C ASP A 120 -9.49 4.70 -8.96
N ASP A 121 -9.27 3.38 -9.00
CA ASP A 121 -9.00 2.54 -7.88
C ASP A 121 -7.62 3.01 -7.50
N ASP A 122 -7.61 3.84 -6.48
CA ASP A 122 -6.48 4.63 -6.04
C ASP A 122 -6.06 5.69 -7.07
N ARG A 123 -6.21 6.96 -6.68
CA ARG A 123 -5.03 7.83 -6.70
C ARG A 123 -3.92 6.96 -6.15
N PHE A 124 -3.10 6.38 -7.03
CA PHE A 124 -2.00 5.51 -6.63
C PHE A 124 -1.38 6.19 -5.42
N PRO A 125 -1.20 5.52 -4.27
CA PRO A 125 -0.43 6.12 -3.21
C PRO A 125 0.91 6.59 -3.77
N ALA A 126 1.41 6.05 -4.89
CA ALA A 126 2.54 6.60 -5.61
C ALA A 126 2.43 8.10 -5.96
N MET A 127 1.29 8.68 -6.38
CA MET A 127 1.23 10.12 -6.71
C MET A 127 1.14 11.02 -5.47
N ASP A 128 0.37 10.63 -4.45
CA ASP A 128 0.34 11.36 -3.17
C ASP A 128 1.67 11.16 -2.40
N VAL A 129 2.25 9.95 -2.42
CA VAL A 129 3.60 9.65 -1.89
C VAL A 129 4.66 10.37 -2.71
N LEU A 130 4.55 10.47 -4.04
CA LEU A 130 5.48 11.24 -4.86
C LEU A 130 5.34 12.73 -4.55
N GLU A 131 4.13 13.28 -4.43
CA GLU A 131 3.89 14.67 -4.05
C GLU A 131 4.41 15.00 -2.65
N VAL A 132 4.51 14.00 -1.77
CA VAL A 132 5.09 14.11 -0.42
C VAL A 132 6.61 13.88 -0.43
N MET A 133 7.09 12.83 -1.10
CA MET A 133 8.50 12.45 -1.15
C MET A 133 9.31 13.43 -1.99
N LEU A 134 8.75 13.94 -3.08
CA LEU A 134 9.45 14.81 -4.02
C LEU A 134 9.89 16.12 -3.34
N PRO A 135 9.06 16.85 -2.57
CA PRO A 135 9.53 17.96 -1.75
C PRO A 135 10.58 17.51 -0.72
N HIS A 136 10.46 16.37 -0.04
CA HIS A 136 11.45 15.95 0.96
C HIS A 136 12.83 15.63 0.35
N VAL A 137 12.84 15.04 -0.85
CA VAL A 137 14.05 14.78 -1.63
C VAL A 137 14.62 16.09 -2.19
N LEU A 138 13.78 16.99 -2.71
CA LEU A 138 14.18 18.23 -3.39
C LEU A 138 14.50 19.39 -2.44
N THR A 139 13.82 19.52 -1.30
CA THR A 139 13.92 20.68 -0.39
C THR A 139 14.89 20.46 0.77
N HIS A 140 15.52 19.29 0.85
CA HIS A 140 16.37 18.92 2.00
C HIS A 140 15.67 19.14 3.35
N ALA A 141 14.35 18.91 3.41
CA ALA A 141 13.53 19.17 4.58
C ALA A 141 14.16 18.54 5.84
N PRO A 142 14.26 19.28 6.95
CA PRO A 142 14.94 18.82 8.14
C PRO A 142 14.38 17.47 8.61
N THR A 143 15.27 16.49 8.74
CA THR A 143 14.94 15.14 9.20
C THR A 143 14.38 15.22 10.62
N THR A 144 13.10 14.92 10.79
CA THR A 144 12.39 14.87 12.08
C THR A 144 12.49 16.16 12.90
N LEU A 145 11.41 16.95 12.95
CA LEU A 145 11.20 17.84 14.09
C LEU A 145 11.28 16.99 15.36
N ILE A 146 12.33 17.22 16.15
CA ILE A 146 12.65 16.49 17.36
C ILE A 146 11.65 16.95 18.43
N LYS A 147 10.43 16.46 18.34
CA LYS A 147 9.59 16.28 19.52
C LYS A 147 9.35 14.78 19.62
N GLN A 148 10.42 14.03 19.87
CA GLN A 148 10.24 12.69 20.44
C GLN A 148 9.41 12.92 21.70
N SER A 149 8.26 12.25 21.81
CA SER A 149 7.61 12.11 23.10
C SER A 149 8.70 11.67 24.08
N VAL A 150 8.77 12.33 25.24
CA VAL A 150 9.88 12.16 26.19
C VAL A 150 10.10 10.68 26.55
N ASN A 151 9.06 9.87 26.38
CA ASN A 151 9.00 8.47 26.75
C ASN A 151 9.01 7.50 25.56
N PHE A 152 8.88 7.94 24.29
CA PHE A 152 8.72 7.03 23.14
C PHE A 152 9.81 5.97 23.05
N LYS A 153 11.07 6.35 23.28
CA LYS A 153 12.19 5.42 23.29
C LYS A 153 12.08 4.39 24.43
N ASP A 154 11.61 4.81 25.59
CA ASP A 154 11.42 3.94 26.75
C ASP A 154 10.26 2.98 26.48
N ASP A 155 9.15 3.48 25.94
CA ASP A 155 7.98 2.69 25.56
C ASP A 155 8.33 1.62 24.52
N LEU A 156 9.12 1.98 23.50
CA LEU A 156 9.66 1.01 22.53
C LEU A 156 10.56 -0.03 23.20
N CYS A 157 11.43 0.39 24.12
CA CYS A 157 12.33 -0.54 24.79
C CYS A 157 11.57 -1.53 25.68
N GLU A 158 10.48 -1.11 26.31
CA GLU A 158 9.61 -1.96 27.11
C GLU A 158 8.76 -2.89 26.22
N PHE A 159 8.13 -2.34 25.18
CA PHE A 159 7.29 -3.07 24.23
C PHE A 159 8.06 -4.19 23.51
N TYR A 160 9.27 -3.90 23.00
CA TYR A 160 10.10 -4.89 22.29
C TYR A 160 11.08 -5.65 23.20
N GLY A 161 11.07 -5.38 24.52
CA GLY A 161 12.00 -5.99 25.46
C GLY A 161 13.47 -5.75 25.10
N CYS A 162 13.81 -4.55 24.61
CA CYS A 162 15.16 -4.22 24.12
C CYS A 162 16.12 -3.76 25.22
N TYR A 163 15.62 -3.47 26.42
CA TYR A 163 16.48 -3.06 27.54
C TYR A 163 17.41 -4.18 28.01
N ARG A 164 18.65 -3.80 28.32
CA ARG A 164 19.68 -4.68 28.89
C ARG A 164 20.40 -3.95 30.03
N ARG A 165 20.98 -4.72 30.95
CA ARG A 165 21.87 -4.21 32.03
C ARG A 165 21.25 -3.04 32.82
N LYS A 166 20.07 -3.28 33.40
CA LYS A 166 19.32 -2.27 34.18
C LYS A 166 19.09 -0.97 33.38
N LYS A 167 18.57 -1.11 32.16
CA LYS A 167 18.24 -0.02 31.22
C LYS A 167 19.41 0.81 30.69
N ARG A 168 20.67 0.53 31.07
CA ARG A 168 21.85 1.26 30.56
C ARG A 168 22.20 0.95 29.11
N TRP A 169 21.75 -0.19 28.62
CA TRP A 169 22.03 -0.70 27.29
C TRP A 169 20.73 -1.01 26.56
N VAL A 170 20.72 -0.79 25.26
CA VAL A 170 19.57 -1.00 24.39
C VAL A 170 20.00 -1.87 23.21
N ARG A 171 19.20 -2.88 22.90
CA ARG A 171 19.35 -3.71 21.72
C ARG A 171 18.96 -2.93 20.46
N CYS A 172 19.89 -2.83 19.51
CA CYS A 172 19.57 -2.42 18.15
C CYS A 172 18.79 -3.56 17.47
N MET A 173 17.59 -3.28 16.98
CA MET A 173 16.67 -4.31 16.47
C MET A 173 17.16 -4.96 15.18
N LEU A 174 17.86 -4.21 14.32
CA LEU A 174 18.43 -4.75 13.07
C LEU A 174 19.66 -5.63 13.30
N LEU A 175 20.64 -5.11 14.04
CA LEU A 175 21.91 -5.81 14.28
C LEU A 175 21.78 -6.93 15.33
N ASP A 176 20.69 -6.94 16.10
CA ASP A 176 20.48 -7.76 17.30
C ASP A 176 21.59 -7.64 18.36
N VAL A 177 22.33 -6.53 18.33
CA VAL A 177 23.41 -6.23 19.28
C VAL A 177 22.97 -5.18 20.29
N ALA A 178 23.31 -5.39 21.56
CA ALA A 178 23.10 -4.41 22.61
C ALA A 178 24.25 -3.38 22.65
N PHE A 179 23.89 -2.10 22.63
CA PHE A 179 24.83 -0.98 22.76
C PHE A 179 24.48 -0.13 23.99
N PRO A 180 25.42 0.70 24.51
CA PRO A 180 25.07 1.80 25.38
C PRO A 180 23.90 2.64 24.83
N GLN A 181 22.97 3.05 25.69
CA GLN A 181 21.74 3.73 25.30
C GLN A 181 21.98 4.99 24.43
N SER A 182 23.12 5.66 24.58
CA SER A 182 23.50 6.85 23.80
C SER A 182 23.82 6.57 22.32
N LEU A 183 23.99 5.31 21.93
CA LEU A 183 24.31 4.90 20.56
C LEU A 183 23.09 4.39 19.77
N VAL A 184 21.99 4.09 20.47
CA VAL A 184 20.74 3.60 19.86
C VAL A 184 19.71 4.70 19.89
N ILE A 185 19.03 4.93 18.77
CA ILE A 185 18.04 5.98 18.59
C ILE A 185 16.68 5.33 18.29
N ALA A 186 15.62 5.88 18.89
CA ALA A 186 14.26 5.57 18.49
C ALA A 186 13.94 6.33 17.20
N LEU A 187 13.42 5.62 16.20
CA LEU A 187 12.96 6.20 14.95
C LEU A 187 11.50 5.82 14.73
N HIS A 188 10.80 6.66 13.98
CA HIS A 188 9.47 6.36 13.44
C HIS A 188 9.60 5.91 11.98
N LEU A 189 9.03 4.75 11.63
CA LEU A 189 8.96 4.23 10.27
C LEU A 189 8.21 5.21 9.37
N PHE A 190 7.03 5.61 9.82
CA PHE A 190 6.28 6.73 9.29
C PHE A 190 6.62 7.98 10.09
N ARG A 191 7.33 8.92 9.45
CA ARG A 191 7.93 10.07 10.13
C ARG A 191 6.87 10.98 10.75
N HIS A 192 7.18 11.52 11.91
CA HIS A 192 6.31 12.49 12.60
C HIS A 192 6.01 13.75 11.78
N SER A 193 6.93 14.17 10.90
CA SER A 193 6.68 15.28 9.96
C SER A 193 5.49 15.02 9.01
N ASN A 194 5.12 13.75 8.84
CA ASN A 194 4.08 13.30 7.92
C ASN A 194 2.82 12.87 8.67
N GLU A 195 2.69 13.16 9.97
CA GLU A 195 1.56 12.74 10.82
C GLU A 195 0.19 13.03 10.20
N TYR A 196 0.04 14.17 9.51
CA TYR A 196 -1.19 14.56 8.80
C TYR A 196 -1.64 13.54 7.73
N LEU A 197 -0.74 12.71 7.22
CA LEU A 197 -0.99 11.65 6.24
C LEU A 197 -1.14 10.27 6.87
N ALA A 198 -0.81 10.12 8.15
CA ALA A 198 -0.75 8.83 8.82
C ALA A 198 -2.10 8.08 8.82
N PRO A 199 -3.26 8.76 9.03
CA PRO A 199 -4.57 8.11 8.93
C PRO A 199 -4.92 7.66 7.52
N VAL A 200 -4.46 8.40 6.51
CA VAL A 200 -4.79 8.17 5.09
C VAL A 200 -3.94 7.04 4.51
N LEU A 201 -2.61 7.11 4.70
CA LEU A 201 -1.66 6.19 4.06
C LEU A 201 -1.40 4.92 4.87
N MET A 202 -1.31 5.05 6.20
CA MET A 202 -0.86 3.96 7.07
C MET A 202 -1.99 3.42 7.97
N LYS A 203 -3.16 4.07 7.98
CA LYS A 203 -4.28 3.77 8.89
C LYS A 203 -3.84 3.72 10.36
N ILE A 204 -2.81 4.48 10.72
CA ILE A 204 -2.37 4.66 12.10
C ILE A 204 -3.01 5.94 12.64
N SER A 205 -3.64 5.82 13.80
CA SER A 205 -4.30 6.93 14.50
C SER A 205 -3.37 7.68 15.46
N ASP A 206 -2.27 7.03 15.85
CA ASP A 206 -1.25 7.58 16.74
C ASP A 206 0.12 7.39 16.08
N ILE A 207 0.83 8.48 15.85
CA ILE A 207 2.16 8.45 15.25
C ILE A 207 3.19 7.85 16.21
N ASP A 208 2.97 7.96 17.52
CA ASP A 208 3.81 7.38 18.57
C ASP A 208 3.41 5.93 18.92
N ASP A 209 2.57 5.29 18.09
CA ASP A 209 2.32 3.85 18.21
C ASP A 209 3.67 3.09 18.16
N MET A 210 3.90 2.21 19.14
CA MET A 210 5.14 1.45 19.26
C MET A 210 5.42 0.58 18.03
N LYS A 211 4.38 0.20 17.26
CA LYS A 211 4.50 -0.51 15.98
C LYS A 211 5.03 0.37 14.84
N ASN A 212 4.85 1.69 14.95
CA ASN A 212 5.47 2.65 14.05
C ASN A 212 6.93 2.94 14.44
N GLY A 213 7.41 2.43 15.58
CA GLY A 213 8.75 2.75 16.09
C GLY A 213 9.77 1.61 15.98
N LEU A 214 11.04 1.96 15.72
CA LEU A 214 12.17 1.05 15.77
C LEU A 214 13.34 1.63 16.57
N LEU A 215 14.16 0.75 17.14
CA LEU A 215 15.40 1.09 17.86
C LEU A 215 16.61 0.69 17.01
N LEU A 216 17.30 1.67 16.43
CA LEU A 216 18.45 1.43 15.56
C LEU A 216 19.73 2.11 16.06
N PHE A 217 20.86 1.50 15.72
CA PHE A 217 22.16 2.13 15.88
C PHE A 217 22.21 3.44 15.07
N LYS A 218 22.79 4.49 15.66
CA LYS A 218 22.69 5.87 15.14
C LYS A 218 23.04 6.03 13.65
N PRO A 219 24.11 5.41 13.10
CA PRO A 219 24.39 5.45 11.66
C PRO A 219 23.29 4.86 10.78
N LEU A 220 22.65 3.76 11.21
CA LEU A 220 21.53 3.16 10.48
C LEU A 220 20.31 4.08 10.48
N LYS A 221 19.98 4.69 11.64
CA LYS A 221 18.92 5.70 11.72
C LYS A 221 19.20 6.86 10.75
N HIS A 222 20.44 7.34 10.71
CA HIS A 222 20.82 8.42 9.81
C HIS A 222 20.67 8.02 8.33
N ALA A 223 21.16 6.83 7.95
CA ALA A 223 21.03 6.33 6.58
C ALA A 223 19.56 6.17 6.16
N PHE A 224 18.70 5.71 7.08
CA PHE A 224 17.25 5.59 6.85
C PHE A 224 16.59 6.97 6.63
N ASP A 225 16.93 7.95 7.46
CA ASP A 225 16.40 9.31 7.33
C ASP A 225 16.79 9.98 6.00
N HIS A 226 17.94 9.59 5.45
CA HIS A 226 18.46 10.13 4.20
C HIS A 226 18.13 9.26 2.98
N PHE A 227 17.21 8.29 3.11
CA PHE A 227 16.77 7.39 2.05
C PHE A 227 17.90 6.56 1.43
N GLN A 228 19.01 6.38 2.14
CA GLN A 228 20.13 5.54 1.69
C GLN A 228 19.83 4.06 1.91
N ILE A 229 19.01 3.76 2.93
CA ILE A 229 18.45 2.45 3.22
C ILE A 229 16.93 2.57 3.41
N SER A 230 16.21 1.47 3.19
CA SER A 230 14.83 1.29 3.65
C SER A 230 14.63 -0.16 4.07
N PHE A 231 13.40 -0.50 4.42
CA PHE A 231 13.02 -1.87 4.75
C PHE A 231 11.97 -2.38 3.77
N ILE A 232 12.10 -3.64 3.39
CA ILE A 232 11.19 -4.34 2.49
C ILE A 232 10.65 -5.56 3.22
N LEU A 233 9.34 -5.78 3.10
CA LEU A 233 8.72 -7.04 3.48
C LEU A 233 8.75 -7.96 2.27
N ASP A 234 9.45 -9.09 2.36
CA ASP A 234 9.45 -10.08 1.28
C ASP A 234 8.19 -10.97 1.32
N ASP A 235 8.02 -11.80 0.28
CA ASP A 235 6.89 -12.73 0.14
C ASP A 235 6.80 -13.76 1.28
N THR A 236 7.88 -13.93 2.05
CA THR A 236 7.93 -14.80 3.23
C THR A 236 7.50 -14.09 4.52
N ASN A 237 6.98 -12.87 4.41
CA ASN A 237 6.67 -11.96 5.52
C ASN A 237 7.89 -11.66 6.40
N VAL A 238 9.08 -11.64 5.80
CA VAL A 238 10.32 -11.31 6.49
C VAL A 238 10.73 -9.90 6.14
N PHE A 239 10.89 -9.09 7.17
CA PHE A 239 11.34 -7.71 7.05
C PHE A 239 12.85 -7.69 6.85
N ARG A 240 13.31 -7.12 5.75
CA ARG A 240 14.72 -7.04 5.37
C ARG A 240 15.14 -5.59 5.17
N LEU A 241 16.36 -5.27 5.58
CA LEU A 241 16.97 -4.02 5.15
C LEU A 241 17.28 -4.11 3.66
N LYS A 242 17.01 -3.03 2.93
CA LYS A 242 17.45 -2.84 1.56
C LYS A 242 18.31 -1.59 1.46
N LEU A 243 19.51 -1.76 0.91
CA LEU A 243 20.40 -0.66 0.53
C LEU A 243 19.97 -0.09 -0.82
N PHE A 244 19.78 1.23 -0.89
CA PHE A 244 19.47 1.96 -2.12
C PHE A 244 20.66 2.77 -2.62
N ASP A 245 21.46 3.33 -1.71
CA ASP A 245 22.66 4.09 -2.06
C ASP A 245 23.88 3.17 -2.16
N SER A 246 24.27 2.80 -3.38
CA SER A 246 25.44 1.96 -3.61
C SER A 246 26.77 2.60 -3.16
N ASN A 247 26.84 3.92 -3.01
CA ASN A 247 28.07 4.62 -2.64
C ASN A 247 28.50 4.35 -1.19
N ILE A 248 27.55 4.02 -0.31
CA ILE A 248 27.85 3.70 1.08
C ILE A 248 28.03 2.20 1.31
N ARG A 249 27.90 1.36 0.28
CA ARG A 249 27.92 -0.11 0.42
C ARG A 249 29.15 -0.61 1.18
N ASP A 250 30.33 -0.19 0.75
CA ASP A 250 31.59 -0.62 1.36
C ASP A 250 32.01 0.27 2.54
N LEU A 251 31.19 1.26 2.89
CA LEU A 251 31.44 2.15 4.03
C LEU A 251 31.10 1.42 5.32
N ARG A 252 32.02 1.47 6.29
CA ARG A 252 31.76 0.97 7.64
C ARG A 252 30.65 1.78 8.29
N LEU A 253 29.74 1.12 9.01
CA LEU A 253 28.64 1.80 9.71
C LEU A 253 29.17 2.94 10.61
N VAL A 254 30.33 2.72 11.24
CA VAL A 254 30.96 3.66 12.18
C VAL A 254 31.61 4.88 11.52
N ASP A 255 31.85 4.84 10.22
CA ASP A 255 32.51 5.92 9.46
C ASP A 255 31.53 6.76 8.65
N LEU A 256 30.23 6.51 8.77
CA LEU A 256 29.19 7.29 8.10
C LEU A 256 29.36 8.79 8.40
N LYS A 257 29.33 9.59 7.33
CA LYS A 257 29.34 11.04 7.37
C LYS A 257 27.99 11.60 6.95
N ASP A 258 27.65 12.76 7.49
CA ASP A 258 26.55 13.55 7.00
C ASP A 258 26.92 14.27 5.68
N ARG A 259 25.99 15.05 5.14
CA ARG A 259 26.16 15.76 3.87
C ARG A 259 27.25 16.84 3.94
N ASP A 260 27.53 17.37 5.13
CA ASP A 260 28.57 18.37 5.36
C ASP A 260 29.96 17.71 5.57
N GLY A 261 30.02 16.38 5.53
CA GLY A 261 31.24 15.60 5.72
C GLY A 261 31.60 15.37 7.20
N ASN A 262 30.74 15.76 8.14
CA ASN A 262 30.94 15.50 9.56
C ASN A 262 30.59 14.05 9.90
N LYS A 263 31.27 13.47 10.88
CA LYS A 263 30.95 12.10 11.33
C LYS A 263 29.61 12.07 12.04
N VAL A 264 28.74 11.13 11.64
CA VAL A 264 27.43 10.91 12.26
C VAL A 264 27.57 10.49 13.73
N LEU A 265 28.60 9.69 14.04
CA LEU A 265 29.00 9.41 15.41
C LEU A 265 29.99 10.49 15.88
N SER A 266 29.66 11.17 16.98
CA SER A 266 30.58 12.12 17.59
C SER A 266 31.83 11.41 18.13
N ALA A 267 32.91 12.16 18.35
CA ALA A 267 34.14 11.62 18.93
C ALA A 267 33.90 10.92 20.28
N GLU A 268 32.99 11.47 21.10
CA GLU A 268 32.62 10.87 22.39
C GLU A 268 31.82 9.58 22.21
N GLN A 269 30.85 9.55 21.28
CA GLN A 269 30.09 8.34 20.97
C GLN A 269 31.01 7.23 20.42
N MET A 270 31.98 7.59 19.58
CA MET A 270 33.00 6.67 19.07
C MET A 270 33.86 6.09 20.19
N ARG A 271 34.28 6.93 21.15
CA ARG A 271 35.03 6.50 22.33
C ARG A 271 34.22 5.52 23.18
N VAL A 272 32.95 5.85 23.44
CA VAL A 272 32.01 4.99 24.16
C VAL A 272 31.86 3.64 23.46
N LEU A 273 31.72 3.61 22.13
CA LEU A 273 31.61 2.38 21.36
C LEU A 273 32.88 1.53 21.46
N LYS A 274 34.06 2.10 21.21
CA LYS A 274 35.35 1.38 21.29
C LYS A 274 35.59 0.78 22.68
N ASN A 275 35.32 1.55 23.73
CA ASN A 275 35.41 1.06 25.10
C ASN A 275 34.43 -0.09 25.34
N SER A 276 33.21 0.01 24.81
CA SER A 276 32.17 -1.00 24.97
C SER A 276 32.50 -2.31 24.26
N VAL A 277 33.14 -2.26 23.09
CA VAL A 277 33.59 -3.45 22.34
C VAL A 277 34.81 -4.09 22.99
N SER A 278 35.72 -3.30 23.56
CA SER A 278 36.97 -3.80 24.18
C SER A 278 36.77 -4.44 25.57
N LEU A 279 35.55 -4.42 26.12
CA LEU A 279 35.25 -5.02 27.42
C LEU A 279 35.39 -6.55 27.37
N THR A 280 36.33 -7.09 28.14
CA THR A 280 36.61 -8.54 28.25
C THR A 280 35.48 -9.35 28.89
N ARG A 281 34.62 -8.72 29.70
CA ARG A 281 33.39 -9.33 30.24
C ARG A 281 32.21 -8.41 29.94
N ASN A 282 31.14 -8.97 29.36
CA ASN A 282 29.94 -8.23 28.98
C ASN A 282 30.29 -7.06 28.03
N GLY A 283 31.04 -7.31 26.95
CA GLY A 283 31.23 -6.33 25.88
C GLY A 283 30.03 -6.22 24.94
N CYS A 284 30.14 -5.30 23.98
CA CYS A 284 29.28 -5.24 22.81
C CYS A 284 29.84 -6.21 21.75
N LEU A 285 29.07 -7.22 21.34
CA LEU A 285 29.46 -8.16 20.26
C LEU A 285 29.21 -7.52 18.88
N PHE A 286 29.76 -6.32 18.67
CA PHE A 286 29.67 -5.60 17.42
C PHE A 286 31.03 -5.61 16.73
N ASP A 287 31.07 -6.04 15.47
CA ASP A 287 32.25 -5.91 14.64
C ASP A 287 32.36 -4.48 14.08
N MET A 288 33.44 -3.79 14.44
CA MET A 288 33.71 -2.43 13.98
C MET A 288 34.00 -2.35 12.48
N GLN A 289 34.26 -3.48 11.81
CA GLN A 289 34.43 -3.56 10.37
C GLN A 289 33.12 -3.73 9.60
N THR A 290 31.99 -3.97 10.28
CA THR A 290 30.68 -4.11 9.61
C THR A 290 30.37 -2.91 8.72
N THR A 291 30.06 -3.20 7.46
CA THR A 291 29.70 -2.25 6.41
C THR A 291 28.19 -2.18 6.17
N PHE A 292 27.73 -1.23 5.35
CA PHE A 292 26.33 -1.23 4.91
C PHE A 292 26.01 -2.40 3.99
N GLY A 293 26.97 -2.88 3.21
CA GLY A 293 26.83 -4.05 2.36
C GLY A 293 26.61 -5.34 3.15
N ASP A 294 27.28 -5.48 4.31
CA ASP A 294 27.12 -6.65 5.19
C ASP A 294 25.71 -6.75 5.80
N VAL A 295 25.03 -5.60 5.94
CA VAL A 295 23.67 -5.54 6.50
C VAL A 295 22.57 -5.49 5.43
N ASP A 296 22.92 -5.41 4.14
CA ASP A 296 21.94 -5.45 3.05
C ASP A 296 21.31 -6.83 2.93
N GLY A 297 19.98 -6.89 2.88
CA GLY A 297 19.21 -8.13 2.85
C GLY A 297 19.14 -8.88 4.19
N VAL A 298 19.78 -8.36 5.26
CA VAL A 298 19.68 -8.96 6.60
C VAL A 298 18.23 -8.92 7.06
N HIS A 299 17.74 -10.08 7.47
CA HIS A 299 16.39 -10.26 7.96
C HIS A 299 16.29 -9.90 9.44
N TRP A 300 15.12 -9.40 9.83
CA TRP A 300 14.81 -9.16 11.23
C TRP A 300 14.59 -10.46 11.99
N PHE A 301 14.99 -10.46 13.26
CA PHE A 301 14.72 -11.58 14.15
C PHE A 301 13.20 -11.82 14.26
N ARG A 302 12.77 -13.06 14.02
CA ARG A 302 11.36 -13.47 13.84
C ARG A 302 10.43 -13.07 15.00
N ALA A 303 10.97 -12.91 16.21
CA ALA A 303 10.24 -12.47 17.39
C ALA A 303 9.76 -11.00 17.29
N THR A 304 10.56 -10.13 16.67
CA THR A 304 10.28 -8.69 16.52
C THR A 304 9.20 -8.41 15.46
N ILE A 305 9.14 -9.23 14.41
CA ILE A 305 8.13 -9.12 13.35
C ILE A 305 6.73 -9.52 13.88
N ARG A 306 6.65 -10.59 14.69
CA ARG A 306 5.37 -11.02 15.28
C ARG A 306 4.74 -9.96 16.18
N SER A 307 5.54 -9.13 16.86
CA SER A 307 5.02 -8.00 17.65
C SER A 307 4.54 -6.83 16.79
N LEU A 308 5.19 -6.56 15.65
CA LEU A 308 4.80 -5.49 14.73
C LEU A 308 3.44 -5.75 14.07
N PHE A 309 3.16 -7.00 13.66
CA PHE A 309 2.00 -7.33 12.83
C PHE A 309 0.90 -8.14 13.53
N LYS A 310 0.94 -8.29 14.86
CA LYS A 310 -0.18 -8.92 15.60
C LYS A 310 -1.46 -8.07 15.43
N PRO A 311 -2.57 -8.62 14.90
CA PRO A 311 -3.81 -7.88 14.76
C PRO A 311 -4.31 -7.44 16.13
N ALA A 312 -4.82 -6.20 16.21
CA ALA A 312 -5.45 -5.65 17.40
C ALA A 312 -6.78 -6.39 17.64
N GLY A 313 -6.73 -7.47 18.41
CA GLY A 313 -7.92 -8.29 18.64
C GLY A 313 -7.60 -9.64 19.26
N LYS A 314 -7.13 -9.62 20.52
CA LYS A 314 -7.45 -10.56 21.60
C LYS A 314 -6.55 -10.26 22.79
N ASN A 315 -7.08 -9.47 23.71
CA ASN A 315 -6.59 -9.45 25.08
C ASN A 315 -6.78 -10.84 25.68
N GLY A 316 -5.72 -11.39 26.28
CA GLY A 316 -5.79 -12.54 27.17
C GLY A 316 -5.55 -13.90 26.52
N SER A 317 -4.28 -14.28 26.42
CA SER A 317 -3.86 -15.56 27.00
C SER A 317 -2.35 -15.54 27.26
N ARG A 318 -1.97 -15.87 28.49
CA ARG A 318 -0.61 -16.23 28.86
C ARG A 318 -0.31 -17.56 28.15
N ASP A 319 0.59 -17.54 27.18
CA ASP A 319 1.30 -18.75 26.79
C ASP A 319 2.76 -18.60 27.22
N CYS A 320 3.00 -19.03 28.45
CA CYS A 320 4.30 -19.54 28.87
C CYS A 320 4.54 -20.85 28.12
N LEU A 321 5.51 -20.86 27.21
CA LEU A 321 6.22 -22.03 26.66
C LEU A 321 7.41 -21.41 25.92
N GLY A 322 8.67 -21.64 26.24
CA GLY A 322 9.33 -22.67 27.03
C GLY A 322 10.73 -22.75 26.43
N GLU A 323 11.72 -22.51 27.28
CA GLU A 323 13.12 -22.94 27.29
C GLU A 323 13.84 -23.48 26.04
N ALA A 324 15.16 -23.25 26.11
CA ALA A 324 16.27 -23.97 25.49
C ALA A 324 16.65 -23.58 24.05
N LEU A 325 17.78 -22.89 23.94
CA LEU A 325 19.01 -23.50 23.41
C LEU A 325 20.21 -22.63 23.78
N ASP A 326 20.86 -23.03 24.88
CA ASP A 326 22.30 -22.89 25.05
C ASP A 326 22.96 -23.84 24.04
N ARG A 327 23.75 -23.28 23.13
CA ARG A 327 25.09 -23.76 22.73
C ARG A 327 25.79 -22.66 21.95
#